data_AF-A0A6P1CVQ4-F1
#
_entry.id   AF-A0A6P1CVQ4-F1
#
_cell.length_a   1.000
_cell.length_b   1.000
_cell.length_c   1.000
_cell.angle_alpha   90.00
_cell.angle_beta   90.00
_cell.angle_gamma   90.00
#
_symmetry.space_group_name_H-M   'P 1'
#
loop_
_entity.id
_entity.type
_entity.pdbx_description
1 polymer ?
#
loop_
_entity_poly.entity_id
_entity_poly.type
_entity_poly.pdbx_seq_one_letter_code
_entity_poly.pdbx_strand_id
1 'polypeptide(L)' 'MDQSLRTEQRGDGTWRAWYVDSEWMADGFSQQEAVAAAQRLRRDDSGA' A
#
# COMPACT_ATOMS: atom_id res chain seq x y z
N MET A 1 -3.29 1.70 15.27
CA MET A 1 -2.45 1.24 14.14
C MET A 1 -3.31 0.35 13.29
N ASP A 2 -3.53 0.70 12.03
CA ASP A 2 -4.29 -0.10 11.05
C ASP A 2 -3.52 -1.43 10.86
N GLN A 3 -3.86 -2.46 11.64
CA GLN A 3 -3.16 -3.76 11.61
C GLN A 3 -3.31 -4.48 10.26
N SER A 4 -4.10 -3.91 9.35
CA SER A 4 -4.39 -4.43 8.03
C SER A 4 -3.39 -3.99 6.97
N LEU A 5 -2.56 -2.96 7.18
CA LEU A 5 -1.59 -2.52 6.16
C LEU A 5 -0.26 -3.25 6.29
N ARG A 6 0.16 -3.92 5.22
CA ARG A 6 1.46 -4.60 5.11
C ARG A 6 2.36 -3.89 4.11
N THR A 7 3.66 -3.99 4.33
CA THR A 7 4.68 -3.49 3.41
C THR A 7 5.79 -4.50 3.21
N GLU A 8 6.31 -4.61 2.01
CA GLU A 8 7.44 -5.48 1.64
C GLU A 8 8.41 -4.70 0.76
N GLN A 9 9.72 -4.82 1.03
CA GLN A 9 10.75 -4.36 0.12
C GLN A 9 11.08 -5.49 -0.86
N ARG A 10 11.06 -5.18 -2.16
CA ARG A 10 11.44 -6.11 -3.22
C ARG A 10 12.95 -6.10 -3.49
N GLY A 11 13.40 -7.15 -4.17
CA GLY A 11 14.81 -7.32 -4.57
C GLY A 11 15.35 -6.26 -5.52
N ASP A 12 14.49 -5.49 -6.20
CA ASP A 12 14.85 -4.34 -7.04
C ASP A 12 14.92 -3.02 -6.27
N GLY A 13 14.71 -3.04 -4.95
CA GLY A 13 14.79 -1.87 -4.08
C GLY A 13 13.49 -1.07 -3.97
N THR A 14 12.47 -1.42 -4.75
CA THR A 14 11.12 -0.85 -4.61
C THR A 14 10.39 -1.41 -3.39
N TRP A 15 9.38 -0.70 -2.95
CA TRP A 15 8.50 -1.08 -1.85
C TRP A 15 7.09 -1.32 -2.36
N ARG A 16 6.45 -2.38 -1.85
CA ARG A 16 5.03 -2.67 -2.04
C ARG A 16 4.29 -2.46 -0.73
N ALA A 17 3.09 -1.89 -0.78
CA ALA A 17 2.17 -1.81 0.34
C ALA A 17 0.79 -2.33 -0.08
N TRP A 18 0.11 -3.08 0.79
CA TRP A 18 -1.21 -3.63 0.52
C TRP A 18 -2.01 -3.82 1.81
N TYR A 19 -3.34 -3.83 1.68
CA TYR A 19 -4.22 -4.17 2.79
C TYR A 19 -4.48 -5.68 2.81
N VAL A 20 -4.35 -6.34 3.97
CA VAL A 20 -4.54 -7.80 4.09
C VAL A 20 -5.99 -8.22 3.81
N ASP A 21 -6.93 -7.30 4.06
CA ASP A 21 -8.37 -7.51 3.92
C ASP A 21 -8.92 -7.02 2.57
N SER A 22 -8.07 -6.51 1.68
CA SER A 22 -8.52 -5.93 0.41
C SER A 22 -7.53 -6.19 -0.71
N GLU A 23 -8.00 -6.17 -1.95
CA GLU A 23 -7.17 -6.35 -3.15
C GLU A 23 -6.34 -5.09 -3.47
N TRP A 24 -6.46 -4.02 -2.68
CA TRP A 24 -5.72 -2.78 -2.90
C TRP A 24 -4.24 -2.94 -2.55
N MET A 25 -3.42 -2.69 -3.56
CA MET A 25 -1.97 -2.75 -3.48
C MET A 25 -1.34 -1.63 -4.29
N ALA A 26 -0.24 -1.08 -3.79
CA ALA A 26 0.52 -0.04 -4.44
C ALA A 26 2.03 -0.27 -4.31
N ASP A 27 2.75 0.17 -5.32
CA ASP A 27 4.20 0.12 -5.39
C ASP A 27 4.78 1.55 -5.30
N GLY A 28 5.97 1.69 -4.71
CA GLY A 28 6.67 2.97 -4.59
C GLY A 28 8.19 2.78 -4.48
N PHE A 29 8.95 3.85 -4.69
CA PHE A 29 10.41 3.81 -4.54
C PHE A 29 10.85 3.81 -3.06
N SER A 30 9.93 4.13 -2.17
CA SER A 30 10.14 4.14 -0.72
C SER A 30 8.94 3.54 0.01
N GLN A 31 9.17 3.04 1.23
CA GLN A 31 8.09 2.49 2.08
C GLN A 31 6.95 3.49 2.27
N GLN A 32 7.28 4.77 2.48
CA GLN A 32 6.30 5.83 2.69
C GLN A 32 5.48 6.13 1.44
N GLU A 33 6.09 6.14 0.25
CA GLU A 33 5.34 6.29 -1.01
C GLU A 33 4.37 5.15 -1.24
N ALA A 34 4.83 3.90 -1.07
CA ALA A 34 3.97 2.73 -1.25
C ALA A 34 2.78 2.77 -0.29
N VAL A 35 3.02 3.10 0.98
CA VAL A 35 1.98 3.27 2.00
C VAL A 35 1.00 4.38 1.63
N ALA A 36 1.50 5.56 1.24
CA ALA A 36 0.65 6.69 0.87
C ALA A 36 -0.19 6.39 -0.39
N ALA A 37 0.37 5.68 -1.36
CA ALA A 37 -0.34 5.24 -2.56
C ALA A 37 -1.43 4.21 -2.22
N ALA A 38 -1.14 3.20 -1.40
CA ALA A 38 -2.12 2.21 -0.96
C ALA A 38 -3.27 2.87 -0.16
N GLN A 39 -2.95 3.83 0.70
CA GLN A 39 -3.96 4.61 1.44
C GLN A 39 -4.85 5.45 0.52
N ARG A 40 -4.30 6.03 -0.55
CA ARG A 40 -5.09 6.76 -1.55
C ARG A 40 -6.04 5.84 -2.30
N LEU A 41 -5.57 4.68 -2.76
CA LEU A 41 -6.40 3.69 -3.46
C LEU A 41 -7.59 3.25 -2.59
N ARG A 42 -7.34 2.93 -1.31
CA ARG A 42 -8.40 2.60 -0.36
C ARG A 42 -9.46 3.70 -0.23
N ARG A 43 -9.03 4.95 -0.19
CA ARG A 43 -9.94 6.10 -0.02
C ARG A 43 -10.78 6.33 -1.27
N ASP A 44 -10.21 6.15 -2.45
CA ASP A 44 -10.90 6.33 -3.73
C ASP A 44 -12.00 5.28 -3.90
N ASP A 45 -11.71 4.02 -3.57
CA ASP A 45 -12.68 2.91 -3.62
C ASP A 45 -13.80 3.05 -2.58
N SER A 46 -13.46 3.44 -1.34
CA SER A 46 -14.45 3.65 -0.27
C SER A 46 -15.40 4.84 -0.53
N GLY A 47 -15.15 5.64 -1.57
CA GLY A 47 -15.93 6.83 -1.93
C GLY A 47 -16.78 6.69 -3.19
N ALA A 48 -16.77 5.53 -3.86
CA ALA A 48 -17.51 5.25 -5.10
C ALA A 48 -18.87 4.57 -4.87
#